data_AF-A0A2G2V567-F1
#
_entry.id   AF-A0A2G2V567-F1
#
_cell.length_a   1.000
_cell.length_b   1.000
_cell.length_c   1.000
_cell.angle_alpha   90.00
_cell.angle_beta   90.00
_cell.angle_gamma   90.00
#
_symmetry.space_group_name_H-M   'P 1'
#
loop_
_entity.id
_entity.type
_entity.pdbx_description
1 polymer ?
#
loop_
_entity_poly.entity_id
_entity_poly.type
_entity_poly.pdbx_seq_one_letter_code
_entity_poly.pdbx_strand_id
1 'polypeptide(L)'
;MTDEYSGSDLKNLCATAAYRPIRDILEKEKKGYRHTLTCKSSVPHQFSKILMQIIEQAATSADGRPPPALSSSADLRPLNMDDFRYSYQQVYASTSSESTNMTELLQWNDLYGEGGSRKKQSFRYIM
;
A
#
# COMPACT_ATOMS: atom_id res chain seq x y z
N MET A 1 15.24 -13.46 3.32
CA MET A 1 14.87 -12.01 3.41
C MET A 1 13.36 -11.86 3.55
N THR A 2 12.55 -12.68 2.86
CA THR A 2 11.10 -12.76 3.04
C THR A 2 10.70 -14.11 3.65
N ASP A 3 11.51 -14.60 4.58
CA ASP A 3 11.24 -15.86 5.27
C ASP A 3 10.03 -15.60 6.18
N GLU A 4 9.07 -16.53 6.22
CA GLU A 4 7.76 -16.40 6.89
C GLU A 4 6.70 -15.52 6.21
N TYR A 5 6.99 -14.90 5.07
CA TYR A 5 5.97 -14.15 4.32
C TYR A 5 5.01 -15.09 3.60
N SER A 6 3.71 -14.86 3.79
CA SER A 6 2.68 -15.50 2.98
C SER A 6 2.62 -14.88 1.58
N GLY A 7 2.03 -15.58 0.62
CA GLY A 7 1.78 -15.04 -0.73
C GLY A 7 0.96 -13.74 -0.72
N SER A 8 0.08 -13.56 0.27
CA SER A 8 -0.63 -12.30 0.50
C SER A 8 0.32 -11.15 0.87
N ASP A 9 1.32 -11.43 1.69
CA ASP A 9 2.28 -10.44 2.18
C ASP A 9 3.20 -10.00 1.04
N LEU A 10 3.65 -10.97 0.22
CA LEU A 10 4.41 -10.69 -0.99
C LEU A 10 3.62 -9.84 -1.99
N LYS A 11 2.33 -10.15 -2.19
CA LYS A 11 1.45 -9.33 -3.02
C LYS A 11 1.35 -7.91 -2.49
N ASN A 12 1.16 -7.76 -1.18
CA ASN A 12 1.06 -6.44 -0.55
C ASN A 12 2.37 -5.64 -0.63
N LEU A 13 3.51 -6.32 -0.46
CA LEU A 13 4.84 -5.73 -0.60
C LEU A 13 5.04 -5.18 -2.03
N CYS A 14 4.79 -6.00 -3.04
CA CYS A 14 4.91 -5.59 -4.45
C CYS A 14 3.94 -4.45 -4.80
N ALA A 15 2.70 -4.50 -4.30
CA ALA A 15 1.73 -3.43 -4.51
C ALA A 15 2.21 -2.12 -3.87
N THR A 16 2.70 -2.18 -2.63
CA THR A 16 3.22 -1.01 -1.91
C THR A 16 4.41 -0.38 -2.63
N ALA A 17 5.34 -1.19 -3.15
CA ALA A 17 6.45 -0.72 -3.96
C ALA A 17 5.98 -0.05 -5.26
N ALA A 18 5.07 -0.68 -6.00
CA ALA A 18 4.54 -0.17 -7.27
C ALA A 18 3.74 1.14 -7.12
N TYR A 19 3.08 1.35 -5.98
CA TYR A 19 2.36 2.60 -5.71
C TYR A 19 3.27 3.79 -5.39
N ARG A 20 4.54 3.56 -5.05
CA ARG A 20 5.43 4.63 -4.60
C ARG A 20 5.77 5.63 -5.72
N PRO A 21 6.15 5.23 -6.94
CA PRO A 21 6.29 6.15 -8.08
C PRO A 21 5.05 7.00 -8.35
N ILE A 22 3.86 6.42 -8.17
CA ILE A 22 2.58 7.11 -8.36
C ILE A 22 2.39 8.17 -7.26
N ARG A 23 2.71 7.86 -6.01
CA ARG A 23 2.66 8.84 -4.90
C ARG A 23 3.64 10.00 -5.12
N ASP A 24 4.85 9.70 -5.60
CA ASP A 24 5.88 10.72 -5.88
C ASP A 24 5.37 11.77 -6.89
N ILE A 25 4.65 11.34 -7.93
CA ILE A 25 4.01 12.23 -8.91
C ILE A 25 2.93 13.09 -8.24
N LEU A 26 2.02 12.46 -7.50
CA LEU A 26 0.91 13.18 -6.83
C LEU A 26 1.43 14.24 -5.85
N GLU A 27 2.52 13.94 -5.13
CA GLU A 27 3.17 14.90 -4.25
C GLU A 27 3.84 16.04 -5.02
N LYS A 28 4.48 15.75 -6.16
CA LYS A 28 5.10 16.74 -7.02
C LYS A 28 4.05 17.69 -7.61
N GLU A 29 2.91 17.18 -8.06
CA GLU A 29 1.77 18.00 -8.51
C GLU A 29 1.27 18.92 -7.39
N LYS A 30 1.10 18.39 -6.16
CA LYS A 30 0.68 19.17 -5.00
C LYS A 30 1.68 20.27 -4.62
N LYS A 31 2.98 19.99 -4.68
CA LYS A 31 4.04 20.98 -4.40
C LYS A 31 4.15 22.02 -5.53
N GLY A 32 4.00 21.63 -6.79
CA GLY A 32 3.97 22.55 -7.93
C GLY A 32 2.81 23.54 -7.85
N TYR A 33 1.64 23.10 -7.35
CA TYR A 33 0.52 23.98 -7.03
C TYR A 33 0.88 24.98 -5.92
N ARG A 34 1.48 24.50 -4.82
CA ARG A 34 1.89 25.40 -3.72
C ARG A 34 2.95 26.41 -4.16
N HIS A 35 3.91 26.00 -4.98
CA HIS A 35 4.97 26.88 -5.45
C HIS A 35 4.43 27.96 -6.40
N THR A 36 3.53 27.62 -7.33
CA THR A 36 2.86 28.60 -8.21
C THR A 36 1.96 29.59 -7.47
N LEU A 37 1.44 29.21 -6.29
CA LEU A 37 0.76 30.14 -5.39
C LEU A 37 1.74 31.09 -4.66
N THR A 38 2.96 30.64 -4.33
CA THR A 38 3.94 31.45 -3.58
C THR A 38 4.64 32.54 -4.41
N CYS A 39 4.84 32.31 -5.73
CA CYS A 39 5.44 33.29 -6.63
C CYS A 39 4.44 34.27 -7.27
N LYS A 40 3.13 34.16 -6.95
CA LYS A 40 2.14 35.22 -7.22
C LYS A 40 2.19 36.34 -6.18
N SER A 41 3.24 36.47 -5.37
CA SER A 41 3.36 37.45 -4.28
C SER A 41 3.67 38.90 -4.72
N SER A 42 3.50 39.23 -6.01
CA SER A 42 3.41 40.62 -6.47
C SER A 42 1.95 41.08 -6.60
N VAL A 43 1.12 40.86 -5.56
CA VAL A 43 -0.23 41.44 -5.48
C VAL A 43 -0.39 42.21 -4.18
N PRO A 44 -0.87 43.47 -4.21
CA PRO A 44 -0.97 44.33 -3.03
C PRO A 44 -1.77 43.72 -1.87
N HIS A 45 -1.31 44.05 -0.66
CA HIS A 45 -1.61 43.43 0.64
C HIS A 45 -3.09 43.29 1.02
N GLN A 46 -4.02 44.00 0.36
CA GLN A 46 -5.46 43.88 0.65
C GLN A 46 -6.13 42.67 -0.02
N PHE A 47 -5.58 42.17 -1.13
CA PHE A 47 -6.17 41.04 -1.87
C PHE A 47 -5.67 39.67 -1.38
N SER A 48 -4.64 39.65 -0.53
CA SER A 48 -4.03 38.42 -0.01
C SER A 48 -4.99 37.63 0.87
N LYS A 49 -5.77 38.29 1.74
CA LYS A 49 -6.77 37.63 2.59
C LYS A 49 -7.92 37.03 1.77
N ILE A 50 -8.37 37.76 0.74
CA ILE A 50 -9.46 37.29 -0.14
C ILE A 50 -8.99 36.10 -0.98
N LEU A 51 -7.79 36.15 -1.56
CA LEU A 51 -7.23 35.03 -2.33
C LEU A 51 -6.95 33.80 -1.46
N MET A 52 -6.45 33.98 -0.24
CA MET A 52 -6.18 32.87 0.68
C MET A 52 -7.47 32.17 1.13
N GLN A 53 -8.53 32.94 1.36
CA GLN A 53 -9.86 32.41 1.73
C GLN A 53 -10.56 31.72 0.55
N ILE A 54 -10.40 32.23 -0.68
CA ILE A 54 -10.91 31.59 -1.91
C ILE A 54 -10.17 30.27 -2.18
N ILE A 55 -8.86 30.20 -1.95
CA ILE A 55 -8.06 28.99 -2.16
C ILE A 55 -8.40 27.91 -1.11
N GLU A 56 -8.64 28.30 0.15
CA GLU A 56 -9.12 27.36 1.19
C GLU A 56 -10.57 26.88 0.92
N GLN A 57 -11.44 27.75 0.42
CA GLN A 57 -12.80 27.38 0.03
C GLN A 57 -12.82 26.47 -1.21
N ALA A 58 -11.91 26.66 -2.16
CA ALA A 58 -11.71 25.78 -3.31
C ALA A 58 -11.07 24.41 -2.94
N ALA A 59 -10.42 24.32 -1.77
CA ALA A 59 -9.88 23.06 -1.26
C ALA A 59 -10.94 22.21 -0.52
N THR A 60 -12.04 22.82 -0.09
CA THR A 60 -13.14 22.16 0.64
C THR A 60 -14.37 21.89 -0.22
N SER A 61 -14.57 22.63 -1.32
CA SER A 61 -15.60 22.32 -2.33
C SER A 61 -15.02 21.44 -3.43
N ALA A 62 -15.60 20.25 -3.60
CA ALA A 62 -15.34 19.40 -4.74
C ALA A 62 -15.47 20.19 -6.06
N ASP A 63 -14.52 19.96 -6.96
CA ASP A 63 -14.59 20.24 -8.40
C ASP A 63 -14.33 21.67 -8.91
N GLY A 64 -13.17 22.24 -8.55
CA GLY A 64 -12.59 23.45 -9.17
C GLY A 64 -11.19 23.23 -9.76
N ARG A 65 -10.88 22.02 -10.24
CA ARG A 65 -9.55 21.63 -10.72
C ARG A 65 -9.33 22.18 -12.15
N PRO A 66 -8.34 23.07 -12.43
CA PRO A 66 -7.79 23.10 -13.79
C PRO A 66 -7.30 21.69 -14.07
N PRO A 67 -7.66 21.06 -15.21
CA PRO A 67 -7.42 19.65 -15.43
C PRO A 67 -5.96 19.35 -15.07
N PRO A 68 -5.69 18.36 -14.20
CA PRO A 68 -4.31 17.98 -13.96
C PRO A 68 -3.71 17.72 -15.34
N ALA A 69 -2.52 18.28 -15.59
CA ALA A 69 -1.75 17.85 -16.75
C ALA A 69 -1.79 16.32 -16.71
N LEU A 70 -2.33 15.71 -17.77
CA LEU A 70 -2.58 14.28 -17.79
C LEU A 70 -1.25 13.59 -17.54
N SER A 71 -1.03 13.14 -16.29
CA SER A 71 0.22 12.52 -15.89
C SER A 71 0.42 11.33 -16.79
N SER A 72 1.42 11.44 -17.66
CA SER A 72 1.65 10.49 -18.73
C SER A 72 2.50 9.35 -18.18
N SER A 73 2.52 8.21 -18.87
CA SER A 73 3.43 7.12 -18.50
C SER A 73 4.91 7.53 -18.47
N ALA A 74 5.28 8.63 -19.13
CA ALA A 74 6.65 9.16 -19.14
C ALA A 74 7.02 9.91 -17.84
N ASP A 75 6.04 10.35 -17.06
CA ASP A 75 6.27 11.07 -15.80
C ASP A 75 6.54 10.12 -14.61
N LEU A 76 6.21 8.83 -14.78
CA LEU A 76 6.50 7.79 -13.80
C LEU A 76 7.97 7.42 -13.85
N ARG A 77 8.65 7.59 -12.72
CA ARG A 77 9.98 7.02 -12.55
C ARG A 77 9.90 5.48 -12.62
N PRO A 78 10.89 4.81 -13.23
CA PRO A 78 10.93 3.35 -13.23
C PRO A 78 11.03 2.82 -11.80
N LEU A 79 10.47 1.64 -11.57
CA LEU A 79 10.53 0.95 -10.30
C LEU A 79 11.98 0.53 -9.99
N ASN A 80 12.44 0.75 -8.76
CA ASN A 80 13.82 0.44 -8.34
C ASN A 80 13.83 -0.39 -7.04
N MET A 81 14.97 -1.00 -6.72
CA MET A 81 15.17 -1.79 -5.50
C MET A 81 14.95 -1.00 -4.21
N ASP A 82 15.16 0.32 -4.23
CA ASP A 82 14.86 1.18 -3.08
C ASP A 82 13.36 1.25 -2.74
N ASP A 83 12.48 1.00 -3.71
CA ASP A 83 11.04 0.88 -3.47
C ASP A 83 10.69 -0.39 -2.74
N PHE A 84 11.35 -1.49 -3.13
CA PHE A 84 11.22 -2.76 -2.44
C PHE A 84 11.79 -2.70 -1.02
N ARG A 85 12.91 -2.01 -0.81
CA ARG A 85 13.46 -1.77 0.54
C ARG A 85 12.51 -0.95 1.41
N TYR A 86 11.89 0.08 0.84
CA TYR A 86 10.90 0.88 1.55
C TYR A 86 9.62 0.08 1.86
N SER A 87 9.08 -0.66 0.89
CA SER A 87 7.90 -1.48 1.10
C SER A 87 8.17 -2.60 2.11
N TYR A 88 9.38 -3.16 2.12
CA TYR A 88 9.79 -4.17 3.09
C TYR A 88 9.81 -3.64 4.53
N GLN A 89 10.11 -2.35 4.74
CA GLN A 89 10.00 -1.75 6.07
C GLN A 89 8.55 -1.46 6.50
N GLN A 90 7.63 -1.42 5.54
CA GLN A 90 6.21 -1.09 5.77
C GLN A 90 5.33 -2.33 5.93
N VAL A 91 5.66 -3.41 5.21
CA VAL A 91 4.90 -4.67 5.20
C VAL A 91 5.63 -5.68 6.07
N TYR A 92 4.89 -6.35 6.95
CA TYR A 92 5.41 -7.40 7.82
C TYR A 92 4.84 -8.76 7.42
N ALA A 93 5.52 -9.84 7.82
CA ALA A 93 4.99 -11.19 7.69
C ALA A 93 3.68 -11.32 8.49
N SER A 94 2.63 -11.82 7.85
CA SER A 94 1.34 -12.07 8.50
C SER A 94 1.33 -13.41 9.24
N THR A 95 2.18 -14.33 8.81
CA THR A 95 2.34 -15.66 9.38
C THR A 95 3.65 -15.73 10.13
N SER A 96 3.61 -16.27 11.34
CA SER A 96 4.81 -16.63 12.12
C SER A 96 4.83 -18.13 12.32
N SER A 97 6.00 -18.74 12.19
CA SER A 97 6.21 -20.17 12.46
C SER A 97 5.88 -20.55 13.90
N GLU A 98 6.02 -19.61 14.83
CA GLU A 98 5.77 -19.83 16.26
C GLU A 98 4.31 -19.58 16.65
N SER A 99 3.46 -19.17 15.70
CA SER A 99 2.04 -18.92 16.00
C SER A 99 1.30 -20.21 16.36
N THR A 100 0.35 -20.10 17.29
CA THR A 100 -0.55 -21.21 17.66
C THR A 100 -1.26 -21.78 16.43
N ASN A 101 -1.72 -20.90 15.53
CA ASN A 101 -2.37 -21.28 14.27
C ASN A 101 -1.50 -22.20 13.41
N MET A 102 -0.20 -21.89 13.26
CA MET A 102 0.71 -22.72 12.46
C MET A 102 1.02 -24.04 13.17
N THR A 103 1.17 -24.01 14.50
CA THR A 103 1.45 -25.22 15.30
C THR A 103 0.29 -26.21 15.26
N GLU A 104 -0.96 -25.73 15.36
CA GLU A 104 -2.16 -26.56 15.25
C GLU A 104 -2.30 -27.18 13.86
N LEU A 105 -1.97 -26.43 12.80
CA LEU A 105 -1.99 -26.95 11.43
C LEU A 105 -0.94 -28.04 11.21
N LEU A 106 0.27 -27.88 11.78
CA LEU A 106 1.30 -28.91 11.75
C LEU A 106 0.83 -30.18 12.48
N GLN A 107 0.28 -30.04 13.68
CA GLN A 107 -0.27 -31.18 14.43
C GLN A 107 -1.39 -31.88 13.65
N TRP A 108 -2.26 -31.11 12.99
CA TRP A 108 -3.32 -31.68 12.15
C TRP A 108 -2.73 -32.43 10.94
N ASN A 109 -1.72 -31.86 10.29
CA ASN A 109 -1.02 -32.49 9.17
C ASN A 109 -0.34 -33.81 9.58
N ASP A 110 0.28 -33.87 10.75
CA ASP A 110 0.90 -35.11 11.25
C ASP A 110 -0.12 -36.22 11.54
N LEU A 111 -1.34 -35.83 11.96
CA LEU A 111 -2.40 -36.75 12.29
C LEU A 111 -3.20 -37.22 11.07
N TYR A 112 -3.41 -36.36 10.08
CA TYR A 112 -4.37 -36.57 8.99
C TYR A 112 -3.81 -36.34 7.59
N GLY A 113 -2.61 -35.78 7.47
CA GLY A 113 -1.95 -35.52 6.20
C GLY A 113 -1.42 -36.78 5.53
N GLU A 114 -0.71 -36.58 4.42
CA GLU A 114 -0.21 -37.66 3.59
C GLU A 114 0.90 -38.44 4.33
N GLY A 115 0.65 -39.73 4.63
CA GLY A 115 1.52 -40.56 5.47
C GLY A 115 1.24 -40.48 6.97
N GLY A 116 0.14 -39.84 7.39
CA GLY A 116 -0.26 -39.72 8.79
C GLY A 116 -0.44 -41.08 9.50
N SER A 117 -0.16 -41.11 10.80
CA SER A 117 -0.10 -42.34 11.62
C SER A 117 -1.48 -42.96 11.95
N ARG A 118 -2.58 -42.37 11.47
CA ARG A 118 -3.92 -42.87 11.77
C ARG A 118 -4.21 -44.17 11.04
N LYS A 119 -4.26 -45.26 11.81
CA LYS A 119 -4.92 -46.51 11.38
C LYS A 119 -6.40 -46.22 11.13
N LYS A 120 -6.90 -46.50 9.92
CA LYS A 120 -8.35 -46.44 9.61
C LYS A 120 -9.09 -47.28 10.65
N GLN A 121 -9.92 -46.65 11.49
CA GLN A 121 -10.81 -47.40 12.37
C GLN A 121 -11.83 -48.11 11.47
N SER A 122 -11.77 -49.44 11.40
CA SER A 122 -12.84 -50.23 10.81
C SER A 122 -14.05 -50.05 11.71
N PHE A 123 -15.02 -49.22 11.30
CA PHE A 123 -16.30 -49.15 11.98
C PHE A 123 -16.93 -50.54 11.91
N ARG A 124 -17.07 -51.19 13.07
CA ARG A 124 -17.80 -52.46 13.14
C ARG A 124 -19.28 -52.10 12.96
N TYR A 125 -19.81 -52.38 11.78
CA TYR A 125 -21.24 -52.31 11.50
C TYR A 125 -21.96 -53.20 12.52
N ILE A 126 -22.75 -52.59 13.40
CA ILE A 126 -23.67 -53.30 14.27
C ILE A 126 -24.82 -53.73 13.37
N MET A 127 -24.89 -55.03 13.07
CA MET A 127 -26.07 -55.69 12.49
C MET A 127 -27.17 -55.82 13.54
#